data_AF-A0A849CAX7-F1
#
_entry.id   AF-A0A849CAX7-F1
#
_cell.length_a   1.000
_cell.length_b   1.000
_cell.length_c   1.000
_cell.angle_alpha   90.00
_cell.angle_beta   90.00
_cell.angle_gamma   90.00
#
_symmetry.space_group_name_H-M   'P 1'
#
loop_
_entity.id
_entity.type
_entity.pdbx_description
1 polymer ?
#
loop_
_entity_poly.entity_id
_entity_poly.type
_entity_poly.pdbx_seq_one_letter_code
_entity_poly.pdbx_strand_id
1 'polypeptide(L)'
;MRHDAIRRKFKLHEDQRRASELPQLLLGLEVHGFVRADELPQQLLDTLADFATGATAPHQRIYAGTAKTRVDEWHSELLRRAGIGERFFLQTGLEYFPWADCRITDERWLDSVRGVLGQSLGFIAHDRNSAVVTVPVGHDVLGYLTVPLRAPADNANEATVLMARIDPSAPRESEVAGG
;
A
#
# COMPACT_ATOMS: atom_id res chain seq x y z
N MET A 1 -28.33 -20.37 15.72
CA MET A 1 -27.66 -19.80 16.92
C MET A 1 -26.55 -20.68 17.51
N ARG A 2 -26.72 -21.99 17.76
CA ARG A 2 -25.65 -22.84 18.37
C ARG A 2 -24.51 -23.21 17.39
N HIS A 3 -24.80 -23.33 16.10
CA HIS A 3 -23.80 -23.65 15.05
C HIS A 3 -22.84 -22.48 14.74
N ASP A 4 -23.30 -21.23 14.84
CA ASP A 4 -22.46 -20.05 14.59
C ASP A 4 -21.38 -19.84 15.66
N ALA A 5 -21.74 -20.05 16.93
CA ALA A 5 -20.79 -19.92 18.03
C ALA A 5 -19.65 -20.96 17.94
N ILE A 6 -19.98 -22.18 17.51
CA ILE A 6 -19.00 -23.26 17.33
C ILE A 6 -18.10 -22.96 16.13
N ARG A 7 -18.66 -22.54 14.99
CA ARG A 7 -17.86 -22.16 13.81
C ARG A 7 -16.91 -21.01 14.09
N ARG A 8 -17.37 -19.97 14.80
CA ARG A 8 -16.52 -18.84 15.21
C ARG A 8 -15.37 -19.28 16.10
N LYS A 9 -15.65 -20.15 17.08
CA LYS A 9 -14.61 -20.67 17.99
C LYS A 9 -13.57 -21.51 17.24
N PHE A 10 -13.99 -22.39 16.32
CA PHE A 10 -13.05 -23.15 15.49
C PHE A 10 -12.18 -22.23 14.62
N LYS A 11 -12.80 -21.24 13.96
CA LYS A 11 -12.06 -20.28 13.13
C LYS A 11 -11.06 -19.46 13.93
N LEU A 12 -11.42 -19.01 15.14
CA LEU A 12 -10.50 -18.30 16.03
C LEU A 12 -9.28 -19.15 16.38
N HIS A 13 -9.48 -20.44 16.72
CA HIS A 13 -8.36 -21.34 17.02
C HIS A 13 -7.47 -21.60 15.80
N GLU A 14 -8.05 -21.72 14.61
CA GLU A 14 -7.30 -21.85 13.37
C GLU A 14 -6.47 -20.61 13.06
N ASP A 15 -7.09 -19.42 13.14
CA ASP A 15 -6.43 -18.13 12.91
C ASP A 15 -5.34 -17.89 13.97
N GLN A 16 -5.55 -18.24 15.23
CA GLN A 16 -4.53 -18.17 16.28
C GLN A 16 -3.33 -19.05 15.96
N ARG A 17 -3.57 -20.28 15.50
CA ARG A 17 -2.50 -21.20 15.12
C ARG A 17 -1.70 -20.63 13.94
N ARG A 18 -2.37 -20.16 12.89
CA ARG A 18 -1.71 -19.52 11.74
C ARG A 18 -0.93 -18.27 12.15
N ALA A 19 -1.51 -17.41 12.99
CA ALA A 19 -0.84 -16.23 13.52
C ALA A 19 0.41 -16.58 14.32
N SER A 20 0.41 -17.67 15.09
CA SER A 20 1.59 -18.14 15.82
C SER A 20 2.69 -18.74 14.93
N GLU A 21 2.31 -19.30 13.77
CA GLU A 21 3.22 -19.88 12.79
C GLU A 21 3.83 -18.82 11.86
N LEU A 22 3.10 -17.74 11.56
CA LEU A 22 3.50 -16.68 10.63
C LEU A 22 4.92 -16.11 10.86
N PRO A 23 5.32 -15.73 12.09
CA PRO A 23 6.66 -15.20 12.34
C PRO A 23 7.80 -16.16 11.95
N GLN A 24 7.54 -17.47 11.97
CA GLN A 24 8.54 -18.48 11.62
C GLN A 24 8.63 -18.72 10.11
N LEU A 25 7.54 -18.44 9.38
CA LEU A 25 7.45 -18.64 7.93
C LEU A 25 7.96 -17.43 7.14
N LEU A 26 7.84 -16.23 7.71
CA LEU A 26 8.23 -14.96 7.09
C LEU A 26 9.71 -14.68 7.29
N LEU A 27 10.56 -15.34 6.51
CA LEU A 27 12.01 -15.15 6.51
C LEU A 27 12.36 -13.69 6.14
N GLY A 28 13.32 -13.11 6.85
CA GLY A 28 13.74 -11.72 6.64
C GLY A 28 12.78 -10.68 7.22
N LEU A 29 11.74 -11.09 7.95
CA LEU A 29 10.89 -10.23 8.76
C LEU A 29 10.93 -10.65 10.23
N GLU A 30 10.93 -9.65 11.10
CA GLU A 30 10.55 -9.84 12.50
C GLU A 30 9.11 -9.36 12.69
N VAL A 31 8.24 -10.22 13.21
CA VAL A 31 6.84 -9.87 13.53
C VAL A 31 6.77 -9.48 15.00
N HIS A 32 6.53 -8.20 15.29
CA HIS A 32 6.44 -7.68 16.65
C HIS A 32 5.08 -7.92 17.30
N GLY A 33 4.03 -8.09 16.50
CA GLY A 33 2.68 -8.33 16.99
C GLY A 33 1.64 -8.27 15.90
N PHE A 34 0.38 -8.42 16.30
CA PHE A 34 -0.78 -8.30 15.42
C PHE A 34 -1.61 -7.09 15.82
N VAL A 35 -2.13 -6.40 14.81
CA VAL A 35 -2.90 -5.18 14.95
C VAL A 35 -4.29 -5.42 14.37
N ARG A 36 -5.31 -4.94 15.06
CA ARG A 36 -6.68 -5.02 14.58
C ARG A 36 -6.97 -3.91 13.58
N ALA A 37 -7.98 -4.11 12.74
CA ALA A 37 -8.35 -3.10 11.74
C ALA A 37 -8.79 -1.76 12.39
N ASP A 38 -9.46 -1.80 13.54
CA ASP A 38 -9.93 -0.61 14.28
C ASP A 38 -8.80 0.25 14.88
N GLU A 39 -7.56 -0.25 14.89
CA GLU A 39 -6.38 0.50 15.34
C GLU A 39 -5.70 1.29 14.20
N LEU A 40 -6.10 1.04 12.95
CA LEU A 40 -5.57 1.72 11.76
C LEU A 40 -6.54 2.83 11.29
N PRO A 41 -6.06 3.88 10.62
CA PRO A 41 -6.93 4.94 10.13
C PRO A 41 -7.98 4.41 9.17
N GLN A 42 -9.26 4.63 9.47
CA GLN A 42 -10.38 4.09 8.67
C GLN A 42 -10.30 4.53 7.20
N GLN A 43 -9.98 5.80 6.94
CA GLN A 43 -9.82 6.32 5.58
C GLN A 43 -8.79 5.52 4.77
N LEU A 44 -7.72 5.04 5.40
CA LEU A 44 -6.71 4.23 4.76
C LEU A 44 -7.27 2.85 4.40
N LEU A 45 -8.01 2.24 5.32
CA LEU A 45 -8.65 0.93 5.10
C LEU A 45 -9.71 0.99 4.00
N ASP A 46 -10.52 2.05 3.97
CA ASP A 46 -11.52 2.28 2.93
C ASP A 46 -10.85 2.40 1.56
N THR A 47 -9.77 3.18 1.49
CA THR A 47 -8.99 3.34 0.25
C THR A 47 -8.39 2.02 -0.23
N LEU A 48 -7.87 1.20 0.69
CA LEU A 48 -7.34 -0.12 0.35
C LEU A 48 -8.43 -1.08 -0.13
N ALA A 49 -9.63 -1.02 0.46
CA ALA A 49 -10.78 -1.78 0.00
C ALA A 49 -11.19 -1.36 -1.42
N ASP A 50 -11.22 -0.05 -1.70
CA ASP A 50 -11.51 0.48 -3.05
C ASP A 50 -10.51 -0.01 -4.10
N PHE A 51 -9.21 -0.06 -3.74
CA PHE A 51 -8.18 -0.61 -4.62
C PHE A 51 -8.40 -2.10 -4.91
N ALA A 52 -8.81 -2.88 -3.90
CA ALA A 52 -9.06 -4.30 -4.05
C ALA A 52 -10.26 -4.62 -4.96
N THR A 53 -11.25 -3.71 -5.05
CA THR A 53 -12.40 -3.87 -5.95
C THR A 53 -12.10 -3.54 -7.42
N GLY A 54 -10.95 -2.91 -7.72
CA GLY A 54 -10.60 -2.47 -9.07
C GLY A 54 -11.40 -1.26 -9.56
N ALA A 55 -12.14 -0.58 -8.67
CA ALA A 55 -12.86 0.65 -9.00
C ALA A 55 -11.93 1.85 -9.26
N THR A 56 -10.69 1.77 -8.76
CA THR A 56 -9.66 2.79 -8.95
C THR A 56 -8.68 2.39 -10.05
N ALA A 57 -8.18 3.35 -10.82
CA ALA A 57 -7.11 3.08 -11.78
C ALA A 57 -5.80 2.72 -11.06
N PRO A 58 -5.08 1.67 -11.48
CA PRO A 58 -3.83 1.29 -10.85
C PRO A 58 -2.77 2.37 -11.08
N HIS A 59 -1.92 2.60 -10.07
CA HIS A 59 -0.80 3.52 -10.21
C HIS A 59 0.21 2.97 -11.22
N GLN A 60 0.48 1.67 -11.15
CA GLN A 60 1.36 0.97 -12.08
C GLN A 60 0.84 -0.44 -12.37
N ARG A 61 1.20 -0.97 -13.54
CA ARG A 61 0.90 -2.33 -13.98
C ARG A 61 2.18 -3.01 -14.42
N ILE A 62 2.35 -4.26 -14.01
CA ILE A 62 3.39 -5.13 -14.53
C ILE A 62 2.77 -6.23 -15.38
N TYR A 63 3.28 -6.37 -16.60
CA TYR A 63 2.75 -7.30 -17.58
C TYR A 63 3.31 -8.69 -17.40
N ALA A 64 2.52 -9.68 -17.80
CA ALA A 64 2.94 -11.06 -17.92
C ALA A 64 4.26 -11.20 -18.69
N GLY A 65 5.14 -12.08 -18.21
CA GLY A 65 6.45 -12.32 -18.83
C GLY A 65 7.52 -11.28 -18.50
N THR A 66 7.22 -10.26 -17.69
CA THR A 66 8.23 -9.35 -17.16
C THR A 66 9.27 -10.13 -16.34
N ALA A 67 10.56 -9.88 -16.59
CA ALA A 67 11.65 -10.55 -15.89
C ALA A 67 11.57 -10.32 -14.37
N LYS A 68 11.89 -11.35 -13.56
CA LYS A 68 11.79 -11.30 -12.09
C LYS A 68 12.51 -10.07 -11.51
N THR A 69 13.73 -9.79 -11.94
CA THR A 69 14.50 -8.63 -11.50
C THR A 69 13.74 -7.32 -11.68
N ARG A 70 13.05 -7.17 -12.81
CA ARG A 70 12.23 -5.99 -13.08
C ARG A 70 10.96 -5.93 -12.24
N VAL A 71 10.37 -7.07 -11.90
CA VAL A 71 9.26 -7.18 -10.94
C VAL A 71 9.71 -6.74 -9.55
N ASP A 72 10.89 -7.18 -9.13
CA ASP A 72 11.43 -6.88 -7.80
C ASP A 72 11.79 -5.38 -7.67
N GLU A 73 12.43 -4.80 -8.70
CA GLU A 73 12.68 -3.35 -8.80
C GLU A 73 11.37 -2.55 -8.74
N TRP A 74 10.38 -2.97 -9.53
CA TRP A 74 9.07 -2.32 -9.58
C TRP A 74 8.38 -2.32 -8.20
N HIS A 75 8.38 -3.47 -7.53
CA HIS A 75 7.75 -3.61 -6.23
C HIS A 75 8.48 -2.79 -5.16
N SER A 76 9.83 -2.82 -5.19
CA SER A 76 10.66 -2.03 -4.27
C SER A 76 10.43 -0.53 -4.44
N GLU A 77 10.34 -0.04 -5.68
CA GLU A 77 10.04 1.36 -5.96
C GLU A 77 8.64 1.75 -5.50
N LEU A 78 7.65 0.87 -5.68
CA LEU A 78 6.27 1.09 -5.22
C LEU A 78 6.21 1.25 -3.70
N LEU A 79 6.84 0.34 -2.95
CA LEU A 79 6.92 0.39 -1.49
C LEU A 79 7.66 1.63 -1.00
N ARG A 80 8.81 1.94 -1.62
CA ARG A 80 9.63 3.11 -1.28
C ARG A 80 8.86 4.42 -1.46
N ARG A 81 8.07 4.56 -2.54
CA ARG A 81 7.23 5.74 -2.79
C ARG A 81 6.15 5.94 -1.73
N ALA A 82 5.64 4.85 -1.18
CA ALA A 82 4.67 4.89 -0.09
C ALA A 82 5.33 4.96 1.28
N GLY A 83 6.65 5.17 1.39
CA GLY A 83 7.34 5.25 2.68
C GLY A 83 7.35 3.91 3.45
N ILE A 84 7.11 2.80 2.78
CA ILE A 84 7.21 1.46 3.37
C ILE A 84 8.69 1.08 3.35
N GLY A 85 9.30 1.07 4.53
CA GLY A 85 10.73 0.82 4.73
C GLY A 85 10.95 -0.16 5.87
N GLU A 86 11.81 0.21 6.81
CA GLU A 86 12.28 -0.67 7.89
C GLU A 86 11.15 -1.31 8.71
N ARG A 87 10.06 -0.58 8.97
CA ARG A 87 8.90 -1.08 9.70
C ARG A 87 7.61 -0.72 9.00
N PHE A 88 6.65 -1.63 9.00
CA PHE A 88 5.35 -1.48 8.32
C PHE A 88 4.33 -2.48 8.87
N PHE A 89 3.06 -2.28 8.53
CA PHE A 89 2.01 -3.26 8.79
C PHE A 89 1.72 -4.08 7.54
N LEU A 90 1.72 -5.40 7.68
CA LEU A 90 1.47 -6.39 6.62
C LEU A 90 0.07 -6.98 6.77
N GLN A 91 -0.70 -7.00 5.69
CA GLN A 91 -2.00 -7.67 5.66
C GLN A 91 -1.81 -9.18 5.65
N THR A 92 -2.44 -9.91 6.58
CA THR A 92 -2.22 -11.35 6.79
C THR A 92 -3.28 -12.24 6.13
N GLY A 93 -4.44 -11.67 5.78
CA GLY A 93 -5.62 -12.41 5.33
C GLY A 93 -6.36 -13.20 6.42
N LEU A 94 -5.93 -13.09 7.69
CA LEU A 94 -6.61 -13.70 8.84
C LEU A 94 -7.76 -12.81 9.32
N GLU A 95 -8.89 -13.39 9.72
CA GLU A 95 -10.06 -12.62 10.14
C GLU A 95 -9.82 -11.96 11.51
N TYR A 96 -9.22 -12.70 12.44
CA TYR A 96 -8.99 -12.22 13.80
C TYR A 96 -7.65 -11.49 13.99
N PHE A 97 -6.73 -11.61 13.04
CA PHE A 97 -5.39 -11.02 13.10
C PHE A 97 -5.02 -10.34 11.77
N PRO A 98 -5.82 -9.37 11.30
CA PRO A 98 -5.77 -8.89 9.91
C PRO A 98 -4.46 -8.23 9.51
N TRP A 99 -3.74 -7.64 10.47
CA TRP A 99 -2.48 -6.95 10.25
C TRP A 99 -1.39 -7.47 11.19
N ALA A 100 -0.17 -7.60 10.67
CA ALA A 100 1.03 -7.90 11.43
C ALA A 100 1.97 -6.69 11.40
N ASP A 101 2.50 -6.29 12.57
CA ASP A 101 3.54 -5.27 12.68
C ASP A 101 4.90 -5.93 12.41
N CYS A 102 5.54 -5.54 11.30
CA CYS A 102 6.71 -6.19 10.75
C CYS A 102 7.89 -5.23 10.68
N ARG A 103 9.09 -5.75 10.97
CA ARG A 103 10.38 -5.08 10.75
C ARG A 103 11.24 -5.88 9.78
N ILE A 104 11.83 -5.21 8.80
CA ILE A 104 12.74 -5.83 7.82
C ILE A 104 14.06 -6.18 8.51
N THR A 105 14.53 -7.40 8.29
CA THR A 105 15.83 -7.89 8.79
C THR A 105 16.75 -8.41 7.68
N ASP A 106 16.21 -8.78 6.51
CA ASP A 106 16.96 -9.31 5.36
C ASP A 106 16.29 -8.90 4.04
N GLU A 107 17.05 -8.74 2.96
CA GLU A 107 16.56 -8.37 1.61
C GLU A 107 15.60 -9.40 0.98
N ARG A 108 15.64 -10.65 1.44
CA ARG A 108 14.78 -11.76 0.95
C ARG A 108 13.34 -11.68 1.44
N TRP A 109 13.03 -10.72 2.32
CA TRP A 109 11.74 -10.62 3.00
C TRP A 109 10.55 -10.60 2.04
N LEU A 110 10.65 -9.87 0.92
CA LEU A 110 9.54 -9.70 -0.01
C LEU A 110 9.22 -10.99 -0.77
N ASP A 111 10.25 -11.74 -1.17
CA ASP A 111 10.10 -13.06 -1.79
C ASP A 111 9.47 -14.05 -0.78
N SER A 112 9.85 -13.98 0.50
CA SER A 112 9.25 -14.81 1.55
C SER A 112 7.77 -14.46 1.78
N VAL A 113 7.41 -13.18 1.91
CA VAL A 113 6.01 -12.73 2.05
C VAL A 113 5.16 -13.24 0.89
N ARG A 114 5.66 -13.12 -0.36
CA ARG A 114 4.97 -13.62 -1.55
C ARG A 114 4.77 -15.14 -1.55
N GLY A 115 5.76 -15.88 -1.05
CA GLY A 115 5.67 -17.34 -0.91
C GLY A 115 4.66 -17.80 0.14
N VAL A 116 4.50 -17.03 1.22
CA VAL A 116 3.64 -17.39 2.37
C VAL A 116 2.21 -16.87 2.22
N LEU A 117 2.04 -15.61 1.81
CA LEU A 117 0.74 -14.93 1.73
C LEU A 117 0.18 -14.85 0.31
N GLY A 118 0.98 -15.20 -0.70
CA GLY A 118 0.59 -15.17 -2.11
C GLY A 118 0.88 -13.83 -2.80
N GLN A 119 0.23 -13.59 -3.93
CA GLN A 119 0.52 -12.43 -4.78
C GLN A 119 -0.34 -11.19 -4.48
N SER A 120 -1.47 -11.37 -3.80
CA SER A 120 -2.29 -10.26 -3.34
C SER A 120 -1.76 -9.80 -1.98
N LEU A 121 -1.09 -8.65 -1.95
CA LEU A 121 -0.39 -8.17 -0.76
C LEU A 121 -0.88 -6.76 -0.42
N GLY A 122 -1.08 -6.52 0.86
CA GLY A 122 -1.42 -5.21 1.41
C GLY A 122 -0.39 -4.78 2.45
N PHE A 123 0.07 -3.54 2.34
CA PHE A 123 1.07 -2.94 3.20
C PHE A 123 0.60 -1.56 3.64
N ILE A 124 0.88 -1.20 4.89
CA ILE A 124 0.66 0.15 5.43
C ILE A 124 1.98 0.62 6.03
N ALA A 125 2.41 1.84 5.70
CA ALA A 125 3.58 2.44 6.34
C ALA A 125 3.40 2.53 7.85
N HIS A 126 4.48 2.39 8.63
CA HIS A 126 4.37 2.39 10.08
C HIS A 126 3.81 3.71 10.67
N ASP A 127 3.98 4.83 9.95
CA ASP A 127 3.38 6.13 10.30
C ASP A 127 1.86 6.20 10.01
N ARG A 128 1.30 5.17 9.37
CA ARG A 128 -0.12 4.99 9.02
C ARG A 128 -0.66 6.05 8.04
N ASN A 129 0.21 6.75 7.32
CA ASN A 129 -0.22 7.80 6.39
C ASN A 129 -0.37 7.30 4.95
N SER A 130 0.22 6.15 4.64
CA SER A 130 0.30 5.61 3.30
C SER A 130 0.14 4.10 3.29
N ALA A 131 -0.34 3.58 2.17
CA ALA A 131 -0.53 2.16 1.96
C ALA A 131 -0.25 1.77 0.51
N VAL A 132 0.11 0.50 0.33
CA VAL A 132 0.30 -0.14 -0.97
C VAL A 132 -0.51 -1.42 -1.00
N VAL A 133 -1.18 -1.66 -2.12
CA VAL A 133 -1.79 -2.95 -2.42
C VAL A 133 -1.32 -3.40 -3.79
N THR A 134 -0.94 -4.66 -3.90
CA THR A 134 -0.71 -5.32 -5.18
C THR A 134 -1.76 -6.40 -5.39
N VAL A 135 -2.44 -6.39 -6.54
CA VAL A 135 -3.52 -7.33 -6.89
C VAL A 135 -3.18 -8.05 -8.20
N PRO A 136 -3.18 -9.38 -8.25
CA PRO A 136 -3.02 -10.12 -9.50
C PRO A 136 -4.30 -10.00 -10.36
N VAL A 137 -4.15 -9.72 -11.66
CA VAL A 137 -5.25 -9.65 -12.63
C VAL A 137 -4.86 -10.44 -13.88
N GLY A 138 -5.43 -11.63 -14.04
CA GLY A 138 -5.02 -12.58 -15.08
C GLY A 138 -3.57 -13.01 -14.87
N HIS A 139 -2.68 -12.64 -15.80
CA HIS A 139 -1.24 -12.89 -15.72
C HIS A 139 -0.42 -11.65 -15.32
N ASP A 140 -1.11 -10.53 -15.04
CA ASP A 140 -0.49 -9.25 -14.69
C ASP A 140 -0.63 -8.98 -13.19
N VAL A 141 0.15 -8.03 -12.67
CA VAL A 141 -0.03 -7.50 -11.31
C VAL A 141 -0.27 -5.99 -11.37
N LEU A 142 -1.30 -5.54 -10.68
CA LEU A 142 -1.63 -4.14 -10.52
C LEU A 142 -1.09 -3.65 -9.19
N GLY A 143 -0.41 -2.49 -9.18
CA GLY A 143 0.08 -1.83 -7.99
C GLY A 143 -0.68 -0.54 -7.73
N TYR A 144 -1.23 -0.42 -6.54
CA TYR A 144 -1.92 0.75 -6.02
C TYR A 144 -1.12 1.32 -4.86
N LEU A 145 -1.09 2.65 -4.75
CA LEU A 145 -0.51 3.33 -3.60
C LEU A 145 -1.38 4.50 -3.21
N THR A 146 -1.44 4.78 -1.91
CA THR A 146 -1.93 6.06 -1.42
C THR A 146 -0.74 7.01 -1.25
N VAL A 147 -0.91 8.25 -1.67
CA VAL A 147 -0.01 9.33 -1.24
C VAL A 147 -0.27 9.61 0.25
N PRO A 148 0.71 10.16 1.00
CA PRO A 148 0.53 10.45 2.42
C PRO A 148 -0.77 11.22 2.62
N LEU A 149 -1.63 10.72 3.52
CA LEU A 149 -2.73 11.49 4.05
C LEU A 149 -2.12 12.73 4.71
N ARG A 150 -2.07 13.85 3.99
CA ARG A 150 -1.71 15.13 4.59
C ARG A 150 -2.69 15.32 5.73
N ALA A 151 -2.19 15.39 6.97
CA ALA A 151 -2.99 15.96 8.05
C ALA A 151 -3.59 17.28 7.54
N PRO A 152 -4.86 17.61 7.86
CA PRO A 152 -5.37 18.93 7.54
C PRO A 152 -4.32 19.91 8.05
N ALA A 153 -3.78 20.70 7.13
CA ALA A 153 -2.69 21.62 7.42
C ALA A 153 -3.24 22.64 8.41
N ASP A 154 -3.10 22.37 9.69
CA ASP A 154 -3.02 23.40 10.69
C ASP A 154 -1.67 24.05 10.45
N ASN A 155 -1.69 25.01 9.53
CA ASN A 155 -0.87 26.20 9.42
C ASN A 155 -0.88 26.69 7.96
N ALA A 156 -1.40 27.90 7.83
CA ALA A 156 -1.35 28.71 6.63
C ALA A 156 0.08 28.87 6.09
N ASN A 157 0.14 29.10 4.77
CA ASN A 157 1.26 29.54 3.95
C ASN A 157 2.29 28.50 3.45
N GLU A 158 2.63 28.71 2.17
CA GLU A 158 3.71 28.11 1.38
C GLU A 158 3.42 26.78 0.66
N ALA A 159 2.61 26.86 -0.40
CA ALA A 159 2.90 26.17 -1.66
C ALA A 159 2.23 26.88 -2.86
N THR A 160 2.44 28.19 -2.96
CA THR A 160 2.32 28.94 -4.22
C THR A 160 3.65 28.85 -4.96
N VAL A 161 4.11 27.66 -5.34
CA VAL A 161 5.21 27.54 -6.32
C VAL A 161 5.07 26.21 -7.07
N LEU A 162 5.13 26.30 -8.40
CA LEU A 162 5.12 25.23 -9.42
C LEU A 162 3.74 24.75 -9.89
N MET A 163 3.12 25.53 -10.78
CA MET A 163 2.78 25.11 -12.17
C MET A 163 1.92 26.20 -12.85
N ALA A 164 2.56 27.28 -13.29
CA ALA A 164 2.04 28.16 -14.34
C ALA A 164 3.22 28.89 -15.02
N ARG A 165 4.13 28.12 -15.62
CA ARG A 165 4.92 28.61 -16.76
C ARG A 165 4.32 27.98 -18.01
N ILE A 166 3.32 28.65 -18.55
CA ILE A 166 3.11 28.70 -20.00
C ILE A 166 2.81 30.16 -20.30
N ASP A 167 3.80 30.85 -20.83
CA ASP A 167 3.62 32.14 -21.50
C ASP A 167 3.80 31.86 -23.00
N PRO A 168 2.73 31.87 -23.81
CA PRO A 168 2.87 31.81 -25.25
C PRO A 168 2.01 32.88 -25.90
N SER A 169 2.26 34.17 -25.69
CA SER A 169 1.97 35.22 -26.70
C SER A 169 2.32 36.63 -26.24
N ALA A 170 3.59 36.99 -26.39
CA ALA A 170 3.99 38.33 -26.79
C ALA A 170 5.30 38.19 -27.57
N PRO A 171 5.60 38.98 -28.63
CA PRO A 171 5.29 40.41 -28.59
C PRO A 171 5.04 41.14 -29.95
N ARG A 172 4.64 42.41 -29.78
CA ARG A 172 4.72 43.58 -30.71
C ARG A 172 3.66 43.57 -31.82
N GLU A 173 2.94 44.66 -32.10
CA GLU A 173 3.45 46.01 -32.33
C GLU A 173 2.51 47.10 -31.77
N SER A 174 3.11 48.11 -31.15
CA SER A 174 2.52 49.45 -31.03
C SER A 174 2.88 50.22 -32.30
N GLU A 175 1.90 50.91 -32.88
CA GLU A 175 2.00 52.23 -33.54
C GLU A 175 0.88 52.36 -34.59
N VAL A 176 -0.10 53.26 -34.37
CA VAL A 176 -0.28 54.45 -35.22
C VAL A 176 -1.29 55.41 -34.60
N ALA A 177 -0.92 56.68 -34.70
CA ALA A 177 -1.56 57.86 -34.17
C ALA A 177 -2.81 58.32 -34.95
N GLY A 178 -3.58 59.19 -34.30
CA GLY A 178 -4.10 60.40 -34.95
C GLY A 178 -5.60 60.45 -35.21
N GLY A 179 -6.24 61.52 -34.72
CA GLY A 179 -7.56 61.97 -35.16
C GLY A 179 -8.48 62.40 -34.03
#